data_AF-A0A1S8LLB3-F1
#
_entry.id   AF-A0A1S8LLB3-F1
#
_cell.length_a   1.000
_cell.length_b   1.000
_cell.length_c   1.000
_cell.angle_alpha   90.00
_cell.angle_beta   90.00
_cell.angle_gamma   90.00
#
_symmetry.space_group_name_H-M   'P 1'
#
loop_
_entity.id
_entity.type
_entity.pdbx_description
1 polymer ?
#
loop_
_entity_poly.entity_id
_entity_poly.type
_entity_poly.pdbx_seq_one_letter_code
_entity_poly.pdbx_strand_id
1 'polypeptide(L)'
;MDISKDERTPTLWKKKCLEILKKINPDYRLNKNMKGKFIEYIRQDESGAFVSLNFIRIREVYHLCFAISLTCKPTTYLNHPMIAGSRFDHNTTIYRLFLKDLNLFRTDEKCPKGIWSFGEWKSNTMERLESGLSLPDEYLYPYYRTQLHNGKERLLELFKRAKEFVPHLKLNESMDNQMKEFGINYKEVQLYRPQAINLNMLDIAKGSHLDGFGLCQNLIDLSKVPIDVIIMNNLEVFILEKDRLSDIIKIIELF
;
A
#
# COMPACT_ATOMS: atom_id res chain seq x y z
N MET A 1 -24.49 -8.84 25.62
CA MET A 1 -25.05 -7.47 25.72
C MET A 1 -24.75 -6.73 24.43
N ASP A 2 -25.78 -6.19 23.79
CA ASP A 2 -25.63 -5.38 22.59
C ASP A 2 -25.11 -3.99 22.95
N ILE A 3 -23.98 -3.61 22.36
CA ILE A 3 -23.37 -2.29 22.53
C ILE A 3 -24.23 -1.26 21.78
N SER A 4 -24.42 -0.04 22.31
CA SER A 4 -25.25 0.98 21.65
C SER A 4 -24.72 1.33 20.25
N LYS A 5 -25.58 1.74 19.30
CA LYS A 5 -25.15 2.03 17.91
C LYS A 5 -24.03 3.09 17.84
N ASP A 6 -24.04 4.06 18.76
CA ASP A 6 -23.10 5.16 18.82
C ASP A 6 -21.71 4.71 19.32
N GLU A 7 -21.67 3.72 20.21
CA GLU A 7 -20.46 3.05 20.70
C GLU A 7 -19.81 2.12 19.67
N ARG A 8 -20.40 1.93 18.49
CA ARG A 8 -19.87 1.06 17.43
C ARG A 8 -19.24 1.85 16.26
N THR A 9 -18.83 3.10 16.49
CA THR A 9 -18.20 3.93 15.46
C THR A 9 -16.67 3.99 15.64
N PRO A 10 -15.86 3.80 14.58
CA PRO A 10 -14.40 3.89 14.67
C PRO A 10 -13.91 5.19 15.34
N THR A 11 -14.62 6.29 15.15
CA THR A 11 -14.27 7.62 15.66
C THR A 11 -14.22 7.68 17.18
N LEU A 12 -15.10 6.95 17.87
CA LEU A 12 -15.15 6.92 19.34
C LEU A 12 -13.93 6.21 19.94
N TRP A 13 -13.43 5.20 19.23
CA TRP A 13 -12.31 4.35 19.67
C TRP A 13 -10.97 4.81 19.12
N LYS A 14 -10.95 5.87 18.31
CA LYS A 14 -9.76 6.48 17.73
C LYS A 14 -8.63 6.68 18.74
N LYS A 15 -8.97 7.22 19.91
CA LYS A 15 -8.02 7.49 20.99
C LYS A 15 -7.50 6.19 21.62
N LYS A 16 -8.39 5.24 21.92
CA LYS A 16 -8.03 3.96 22.52
C LYS A 16 -7.19 3.09 21.59
N CYS A 17 -7.53 3.01 20.31
CA CYS A 17 -6.70 2.31 19.33
C CYS A 17 -5.32 2.95 19.20
N LEU A 18 -5.23 4.29 19.23
CA LEU A 18 -3.92 4.97 19.26
C LEU A 18 -3.13 4.62 20.53
N GLU A 19 -3.78 4.59 21.70
CA GLU A 19 -3.14 4.20 22.97
C GLU A 19 -2.60 2.76 22.90
N ILE A 20 -3.35 1.83 22.32
CA ILE A 20 -2.91 0.44 22.09
C ILE A 20 -1.71 0.41 21.14
N LEU A 21 -1.80 1.09 19.99
CA LEU A 21 -0.72 1.15 19.01
C LEU A 21 0.55 1.75 19.59
N LYS A 22 0.42 2.74 20.48
CA LYS A 22 1.57 3.33 21.18
C LYS A 22 2.27 2.39 22.16
N LYS A 23 1.59 1.34 22.64
CA LYS A 23 2.25 0.26 23.40
C LYS A 23 3.11 -0.63 22.50
N ILE A 24 2.74 -0.77 21.22
CA ILE A 24 3.51 -1.53 20.20
C ILE A 24 4.69 -0.69 19.71
N ASN A 25 4.42 0.56 19.30
CA ASN A 25 5.44 1.52 18.93
C ASN A 25 5.00 2.95 19.31
N PRO A 26 5.77 3.68 20.14
CA PRO A 26 5.36 4.96 20.70
C PRO A 26 5.16 6.09 19.65
N ASP A 27 5.76 5.95 18.46
CA ASP A 27 5.72 6.96 17.40
C ASP A 27 4.43 6.94 16.58
N TYR A 28 3.56 5.95 16.81
CA TYR A 28 2.24 5.93 16.20
C TYR A 28 1.48 7.22 16.52
N ARG A 29 0.92 7.81 15.47
CA ARG A 29 0.09 9.01 15.52
C ARG A 29 -1.01 8.93 14.48
N LEU A 30 -2.01 9.80 14.61
CA LEU A 30 -3.07 9.90 13.62
C LEU A 30 -2.57 10.59 12.35
N ASN A 31 -2.90 10.04 11.19
CA ASN A 31 -2.67 10.75 9.93
C ASN A 31 -3.68 11.89 9.80
N LYS A 32 -3.20 13.14 9.92
CA LYS A 32 -4.02 14.35 9.80
C LYS A 32 -4.50 14.61 8.37
N ASN A 33 -3.87 13.98 7.37
CA ASN A 33 -4.25 14.13 5.97
C ASN A 33 -5.47 13.28 5.59
N MET A 34 -5.78 12.24 6.37
CA MET A 34 -6.96 11.40 6.16
C MET A 34 -8.21 12.08 6.74
N LYS A 35 -9.25 12.19 5.90
CA LYS A 35 -10.53 12.80 6.25
C LYS A 35 -11.68 11.80 6.03
N GLY A 36 -12.82 12.05 6.66
CA GLY A 36 -14.04 11.25 6.48
C GLY A 36 -14.12 10.05 7.43
N LYS A 37 -14.59 8.91 6.91
CA LYS A 37 -14.90 7.70 7.71
C LYS A 37 -13.69 6.80 7.98
N PHE A 38 -12.55 7.09 7.36
CA PHE A 38 -11.33 6.32 7.51
C PHE A 38 -10.47 6.89 8.62
N ILE A 39 -9.96 6.00 9.48
CA ILE A 39 -9.00 6.37 10.51
C ILE A 39 -7.70 5.65 10.19
N GLU A 40 -6.67 6.43 9.94
CA GLU A 40 -5.34 5.93 9.65
C GLU A 40 -4.38 6.36 10.76
N TYR A 41 -3.63 5.39 11.27
CA TYR A 41 -2.55 5.56 12.22
C TYR A 41 -1.26 5.32 11.46
N ILE A 42 -0.31 6.22 11.64
CA ILE A 42 0.98 6.16 10.96
C ILE A 42 2.12 6.27 11.97
N ARG A 43 3.21 5.57 11.71
CA ARG A 43 4.53 5.79 12.31
C ARG A 43 5.57 5.84 11.21
N GLN A 44 6.74 6.40 11.49
CA GLN A 44 7.88 6.20 10.59
C GLN A 44 8.60 4.90 10.96
N ASP A 45 9.18 4.24 9.98
CA ASP A 45 10.19 3.21 10.22
C ASP A 45 11.61 3.79 10.16
N GLU A 46 12.59 2.91 10.36
CA GLU A 46 14.02 3.26 10.36
C GLU A 46 14.51 3.87 9.03
N SER A 47 13.85 3.56 7.91
CA SER A 47 14.18 4.12 6.59
C SER A 47 13.57 5.52 6.39
N GLY A 48 12.61 5.90 7.23
CA GLY A 48 11.80 7.11 7.10
C GLY A 48 10.51 6.92 6.31
N ALA A 49 10.24 5.70 5.80
CA ALA A 49 8.95 5.34 5.22
C ALA A 49 7.85 5.32 6.29
N PHE A 50 6.60 5.48 5.87
CA PHE A 50 5.46 5.44 6.76
C PHE A 50 4.89 4.02 6.85
N VAL A 51 4.85 3.47 8.06
CA VAL A 51 3.99 2.32 8.36
C VAL A 51 2.60 2.84 8.66
N SER A 52 1.61 2.37 7.91
CA SER A 52 0.22 2.77 7.99
C SER A 52 -0.65 1.60 8.43
N LEU A 53 -1.49 1.84 9.44
CA LEU A 53 -2.53 0.93 9.88
C LEU A 53 -3.88 1.66 9.82
N ASN A 54 -4.87 1.02 9.21
CA ASN A 54 -6.24 1.53 9.13
C ASN A 54 -7.22 0.42 9.55
N PHE A 55 -8.38 0.80 10.07
CA PHE A 55 -9.48 -0.14 10.28
C PHE A 55 -10.84 0.48 9.97
N ILE A 56 -11.75 -0.34 9.47
CA ILE A 56 -13.15 0.03 9.21
C ILE A 56 -14.09 -1.10 9.62
N ARG A 57 -15.30 -0.72 10.02
CA ARG A 57 -16.41 -1.63 10.28
C ARG A 57 -17.26 -1.82 9.03
N ILE A 58 -17.50 -3.07 8.66
CA ILE A 58 -18.40 -3.49 7.58
C ILE A 58 -19.32 -4.58 8.13
N ARG A 59 -20.64 -4.34 8.13
CA ARG A 59 -21.66 -5.33 8.55
C ARG A 59 -21.30 -6.02 9.89
N GLU A 60 -21.07 -5.23 10.94
CA GLU A 60 -20.64 -5.66 12.29
C GLU A 60 -19.22 -6.20 12.45
N VAL A 61 -18.52 -6.52 11.36
CA VAL A 61 -17.14 -7.01 11.40
C VAL A 61 -16.17 -5.86 11.18
N TYR A 62 -15.12 -5.81 11.99
CA TYR A 62 -14.04 -4.86 11.78
C TYR A 62 -12.90 -5.51 11.02
N HIS A 63 -12.41 -4.78 10.04
CA HIS A 63 -11.31 -5.18 9.19
C HIS A 63 -10.09 -4.31 9.48
N LEU A 64 -8.91 -4.85 9.24
CA LEU A 64 -7.62 -4.17 9.38
C LEU A 64 -6.94 -4.08 8.02
N CYS A 65 -6.27 -2.96 7.79
CA CYS A 65 -5.36 -2.73 6.67
C CYS A 65 -4.01 -2.32 7.20
N PHE A 66 -2.97 -2.74 6.50
CA PHE A 66 -1.59 -2.48 6.87
C PHE A 66 -0.74 -2.28 5.62
N ALA A 67 0.10 -1.25 5.62
CA ALA A 67 0.95 -0.94 4.48
C ALA A 67 2.22 -0.19 4.89
N ILE A 68 3.27 -0.31 4.08
CA ILE A 68 4.43 0.58 4.08
C ILE A 68 4.26 1.57 2.92
N SER A 69 4.44 2.87 3.17
CA SER A 69 4.17 3.93 2.22
C SER A 69 5.27 4.98 2.18
N LEU A 70 5.62 5.46 0.98
CA LEU A 70 6.55 6.58 0.76
C LEU A 70 5.85 7.96 0.86
N THR A 71 4.52 7.96 1.02
CA THR A 71 3.70 9.17 1.18
C THR A 71 2.69 9.03 2.32
N CYS A 72 2.38 10.15 2.98
CA CYS A 72 1.29 10.23 3.96
C CYS A 72 0.05 10.93 3.38
N LYS A 73 0.04 11.23 2.07
CA LYS A 73 -1.13 11.81 1.41
C LYS A 73 -2.19 10.72 1.17
N PRO A 74 -3.49 11.06 1.25
CA PRO A 74 -4.55 10.16 0.86
C PRO A 74 -4.40 9.79 -0.62
N THR A 75 -4.57 8.50 -0.94
CA THR A 75 -4.67 8.00 -2.31
C THR A 75 -6.12 7.66 -2.62
N THR A 76 -6.55 7.92 -3.86
CA THR A 76 -7.81 7.45 -4.42
C THR A 76 -7.64 6.20 -5.29
N TYR A 77 -6.39 5.79 -5.55
CA TYR A 77 -6.06 4.65 -6.38
C TYR A 77 -6.00 3.38 -5.54
N LEU A 78 -6.51 2.28 -6.14
CA LEU A 78 -6.46 0.94 -5.57
C LEU A 78 -5.00 0.50 -5.42
N ASN A 79 -4.28 0.40 -6.54
CA ASN A 79 -2.88 0.04 -6.57
C ASN A 79 -2.05 1.31 -6.75
N HIS A 80 -1.00 1.48 -5.95
CA HIS A 80 -0.26 2.72 -5.91
C HIS A 80 1.25 2.44 -5.81
N PRO A 81 2.10 2.98 -6.70
CA PRO A 81 3.53 2.65 -6.73
C PRO A 81 4.32 3.17 -5.53
N MET A 82 3.71 4.02 -4.70
CA MET A 82 4.29 4.50 -3.42
C MET A 82 3.89 3.66 -2.19
N ILE A 83 3.04 2.63 -2.36
CA ILE A 83 2.42 1.89 -1.25
C ILE A 83 2.61 0.39 -1.46
N ALA A 84 3.11 -0.30 -0.43
CA ALA A 84 3.22 -1.75 -0.36
C ALA A 84 2.29 -2.26 0.73
N GLY A 85 1.30 -3.06 0.34
CA GLY A 85 0.43 -3.76 1.27
C GLY A 85 -1.06 -3.53 1.01
N SER A 86 -1.86 -4.21 1.83
CA SER A 86 -3.30 -4.34 1.62
C SER A 86 -4.09 -3.18 2.26
N ARG A 87 -4.68 -2.31 1.43
CA ARG A 87 -5.54 -1.18 1.85
C ARG A 87 -7.04 -1.38 1.55
N PHE A 88 -7.90 -0.51 2.10
CA PHE A 88 -9.37 -0.59 1.98
C PHE A 88 -9.93 -0.06 0.67
N ASP A 89 -9.13 0.68 -0.07
CA ASP A 89 -9.47 1.29 -1.35
C ASP A 89 -9.72 0.22 -2.42
N HIS A 90 -9.04 -0.92 -2.39
CA HIS A 90 -8.89 -1.92 -3.48
C HIS A 90 -10.10 -2.65 -4.12
N ASN A 91 -11.38 -2.29 -3.86
CA ASN A 91 -12.58 -2.96 -4.46
C ASN A 91 -12.63 -4.50 -4.35
N THR A 92 -11.74 -5.07 -3.55
CA THR A 92 -11.53 -6.49 -3.30
C THR A 92 -11.60 -6.67 -1.79
N THR A 93 -12.08 -7.82 -1.32
CA THR A 93 -12.05 -8.11 0.12
C THR A 93 -10.61 -8.04 0.60
N ILE A 94 -10.31 -7.17 1.57
CA ILE A 94 -8.96 -6.92 2.14
C ILE A 94 -8.18 -8.20 2.42
N TYR A 95 -8.90 -9.20 2.91
CA TYR A 95 -8.38 -10.55 3.10
C TYR A 95 -7.66 -11.13 1.87
N ARG A 96 -8.23 -10.99 0.67
CA ARG A 96 -7.64 -11.51 -0.57
C ARG A 96 -6.36 -10.77 -0.96
N LEU A 97 -6.26 -9.49 -0.63
CA LEU A 97 -5.04 -8.72 -0.87
C LEU A 97 -3.93 -9.25 0.03
N PHE A 98 -4.23 -9.54 1.29
CA PHE A 98 -3.24 -10.14 2.19
C PHE A 98 -2.78 -11.52 1.71
N LEU A 99 -3.72 -12.35 1.27
CA LEU A 99 -3.38 -13.64 0.67
C LEU A 99 -2.49 -13.48 -0.57
N LYS A 100 -2.81 -12.54 -1.48
CA LYS A 100 -1.99 -12.25 -2.65
C LYS A 100 -0.61 -11.74 -2.24
N ASP A 101 -0.56 -10.82 -1.29
CA ASP A 101 0.68 -10.26 -0.77
C ASP A 101 1.57 -11.34 -0.16
N LEU A 102 1.01 -12.29 0.60
CA LEU A 102 1.77 -13.36 1.24
C LEU A 102 2.00 -14.58 0.33
N ASN A 103 1.41 -14.58 -0.88
CA ASN A 103 1.35 -15.74 -1.77
C ASN A 103 0.77 -16.99 -1.08
N LEU A 104 -0.35 -16.80 -0.36
CA LEU A 104 -1.04 -17.84 0.40
C LEU A 104 -2.47 -18.04 -0.11
N PHE A 105 -3.00 -19.23 0.15
CA PHE A 105 -4.42 -19.54 0.03
C PHE A 105 -5.10 -19.57 1.40
N ARG A 106 -6.44 -19.48 1.39
CA ARG A 106 -7.24 -19.56 2.62
C ARG A 106 -7.05 -20.86 3.39
N THR A 107 -6.84 -21.94 2.66
CA THR A 107 -6.70 -23.29 3.20
C THR A 107 -5.29 -23.59 3.68
N ASP A 108 -4.34 -22.68 3.45
CA ASP A 108 -2.96 -22.90 3.86
C ASP A 108 -2.85 -22.82 5.39
N GLU A 109 -2.25 -23.84 5.98
CA GLU A 109 -2.06 -23.94 7.43
C GLU A 109 -1.22 -22.77 7.99
N LYS A 110 -0.32 -22.22 7.16
CA LYS A 110 0.54 -21.09 7.49
C LYS A 110 -0.17 -19.73 7.43
N CYS A 111 -1.44 -19.67 7.01
CA CYS A 111 -2.17 -18.42 6.89
C CYS A 111 -2.44 -17.83 8.29
N PRO A 112 -1.88 -16.65 8.61
CA PRO A 112 -2.01 -16.08 9.95
C PRO A 112 -3.46 -15.66 10.21
N LYS A 113 -4.03 -16.12 11.32
CA LYS A 113 -5.43 -15.83 11.67
C LYS A 113 -5.55 -14.43 12.29
N GLY A 114 -6.53 -13.66 11.85
CA GLY A 114 -6.91 -12.40 12.49
C GLY A 114 -6.15 -11.15 12.03
N ILE A 115 -5.13 -11.28 11.17
CA ILE A 115 -4.32 -10.13 10.69
C ILE A 115 -5.12 -9.10 9.89
N TRP A 116 -6.25 -9.49 9.29
CA TRP A 116 -7.11 -8.65 8.45
C TRP A 116 -8.47 -8.34 9.07
N SER A 117 -8.77 -8.93 10.23
CA SER A 117 -10.04 -8.74 10.95
C SER A 117 -9.98 -9.34 12.35
N PHE A 118 -10.51 -8.61 13.32
CA PHE A 118 -10.70 -9.10 14.70
C PHE A 118 -12.17 -9.51 14.99
N GLY A 119 -12.95 -9.76 13.93
CA GLY A 119 -14.29 -10.31 14.01
C GLY A 119 -15.39 -9.29 14.34
N GLU A 120 -16.53 -9.82 14.80
CA GLU A 120 -17.71 -9.03 15.17
C GLU A 120 -17.48 -8.19 16.43
N TRP A 121 -18.14 -7.02 16.47
CA TRP A 121 -18.16 -6.16 17.64
C TRP A 121 -19.09 -6.70 18.74
N LYS A 122 -18.52 -7.01 19.91
CA LYS A 122 -19.17 -7.62 21.08
C LYS A 122 -18.55 -7.04 22.36
N SER A 123 -19.01 -7.50 23.52
CA SER A 123 -18.51 -7.02 24.82
C SER A 123 -17.00 -7.16 25.04
N ASN A 124 -16.34 -8.10 24.36
CA ASN A 124 -14.89 -8.33 24.44
C ASN A 124 -14.07 -7.63 23.35
N THR A 125 -14.64 -6.65 22.63
CA THR A 125 -13.90 -6.07 21.49
C THR A 125 -12.63 -5.31 21.89
N MET A 126 -12.56 -4.74 23.10
CA MET A 126 -11.31 -4.09 23.53
C MET A 126 -10.16 -5.08 23.67
N GLU A 127 -10.41 -6.25 24.26
CA GLU A 127 -9.41 -7.33 24.37
C GLU A 127 -8.99 -7.83 22.97
N ARG A 128 -9.95 -7.93 22.05
CA ARG A 128 -9.69 -8.28 20.64
C ARG A 128 -8.90 -7.21 19.89
N LEU A 129 -9.09 -5.93 20.20
CA LEU A 129 -8.31 -4.84 19.63
C LEU A 129 -6.88 -4.86 20.17
N GLU A 130 -6.70 -5.06 21.48
CA GLU A 130 -5.37 -5.14 22.10
C GLU A 130 -4.54 -6.30 21.55
N SER A 131 -5.16 -7.46 21.38
CA SER A 131 -4.51 -8.63 20.78
C SER A 131 -4.38 -8.56 19.25
N GLY A 132 -5.34 -7.95 18.56
CA GLY A 132 -5.41 -7.96 17.10
C GLY A 132 -4.63 -6.86 16.40
N LEU A 133 -4.45 -5.70 17.04
CA LEU A 133 -3.74 -4.56 16.44
C LEU A 133 -2.23 -4.76 16.37
N SER A 134 -1.64 -5.67 17.17
CA SER A 134 -0.21 -5.96 17.10
C SER A 134 0.15 -6.90 15.94
N LEU A 135 -0.77 -7.82 15.57
CA LEU A 135 -0.48 -8.86 14.58
C LEU A 135 0.01 -8.30 13.23
N PRO A 136 -0.56 -7.22 12.65
CA PRO A 136 -0.01 -6.67 11.42
C PRO A 136 1.45 -6.19 11.56
N ASP A 137 1.79 -5.55 12.68
CA ASP A 137 3.16 -5.08 12.94
C ASP A 137 4.11 -6.28 13.18
N GLU A 138 3.65 -7.34 13.84
CA GLU A 138 4.44 -8.54 14.09
C GLU A 138 4.68 -9.40 12.84
N TYR A 139 3.69 -9.50 11.95
CA TYR A 139 3.74 -10.45 10.82
C TYR A 139 3.94 -9.77 9.46
N LEU A 140 3.25 -8.66 9.20
CA LEU A 140 3.23 -8.04 7.86
C LEU A 140 4.36 -7.04 7.67
N TYR A 141 4.69 -6.27 8.72
CA TYR A 141 5.81 -5.33 8.67
C TYR A 141 7.15 -6.01 8.29
N PRO A 142 7.62 -7.05 8.99
CA PRO A 142 8.89 -7.70 8.63
C PRO A 142 8.82 -8.33 7.24
N TYR A 143 7.66 -8.89 6.86
CA TYR A 143 7.45 -9.43 5.51
C TYR A 143 7.61 -8.34 4.44
N TYR A 144 6.87 -7.24 4.55
CA TYR A 144 6.94 -6.15 3.57
C TYR A 144 8.33 -5.51 3.53
N ARG A 145 8.97 -5.25 4.68
CA ARG A 145 10.35 -4.74 4.72
C ARG A 145 11.31 -5.66 3.97
N THR A 146 11.23 -6.97 4.21
CA THR A 146 12.09 -7.96 3.52
C THR A 146 11.87 -7.93 2.00
N GLN A 147 10.62 -7.90 1.54
CA GLN A 147 10.33 -7.87 0.10
C GLN A 147 10.79 -6.56 -0.55
N LEU A 148 10.63 -5.43 0.13
CA LEU A 148 11.09 -4.12 -0.35
C LEU A 148 12.61 -4.04 -0.40
N HIS A 149 13.31 -4.59 0.60
CA HIS A 149 14.76 -4.71 0.61
C HIS A 149 15.26 -5.57 -0.57
N ASN A 150 14.66 -6.75 -0.79
CA ASN A 150 15.03 -7.63 -1.90
C ASN A 150 14.80 -6.98 -3.27
N GLY A 151 13.75 -6.16 -3.40
CA GLY A 151 13.40 -5.44 -4.62
C GLY A 151 14.01 -4.04 -4.75
N LYS A 152 14.90 -3.66 -3.83
CA LYS A 152 15.38 -2.28 -3.67
C LYS A 152 15.94 -1.68 -4.94
N GLU A 153 16.80 -2.40 -5.65
CA GLU A 153 17.46 -1.90 -6.87
C GLU A 153 16.44 -1.53 -7.96
N ARG A 154 15.39 -2.34 -8.12
CA ARG A 154 14.32 -2.07 -9.07
C ARG A 154 13.48 -0.85 -8.67
N LEU A 155 13.22 -0.67 -7.38
CA LEU A 155 12.59 0.53 -6.88
C LEU A 155 13.48 1.77 -7.09
N LEU A 156 14.79 1.66 -6.84
CA LEU A 156 15.72 2.76 -7.09
C LEU A 156 15.75 3.15 -8.57
N GLU A 157 15.79 2.18 -9.48
CA GLU A 157 15.69 2.42 -10.92
C GLU A 157 14.41 3.19 -11.26
N LEU A 158 13.25 2.73 -10.77
CA LEU A 158 11.96 3.40 -10.95
C LEU A 158 11.98 4.86 -10.52
N PHE A 159 12.42 5.12 -9.29
CA PHE A 159 12.35 6.45 -8.70
C PHE A 159 13.43 7.40 -9.21
N LYS A 160 14.64 6.90 -9.52
CA LYS A 160 15.68 7.68 -10.20
C LYS A 160 15.21 8.09 -11.59
N ARG A 161 14.64 7.16 -12.34
CA ARG A 161 14.10 7.44 -13.67
C ARG A 161 12.94 8.44 -13.63
N ALA A 162 12.01 8.29 -12.68
CA ALA A 162 10.95 9.27 -12.48
C ALA A 162 11.50 10.66 -12.14
N LYS A 163 12.54 10.74 -11.29
CA LYS A 163 13.20 12.01 -10.93
C LYS A 163 13.86 12.68 -12.14
N GLU A 164 14.39 11.90 -13.07
CA GLU A 164 15.04 12.44 -14.27
C GLU A 164 14.07 13.19 -15.18
N PHE A 165 12.86 12.67 -15.43
CA PHE A 165 12.00 13.27 -16.46
C PHE A 165 10.72 13.93 -15.94
N VAL A 166 10.13 13.45 -14.84
CA VAL A 166 8.84 13.98 -14.34
C VAL A 166 8.88 15.49 -14.06
N PRO A 167 9.95 16.06 -13.47
CA PRO A 167 10.05 17.51 -13.27
C PRO A 167 10.09 18.33 -14.57
N HIS A 168 10.48 17.72 -15.69
CA HIS A 168 10.61 18.38 -16.99
C HIS A 168 9.38 18.22 -17.88
N LEU A 169 8.37 17.46 -17.44
CA LEU A 169 7.12 17.32 -18.18
C LEU A 169 6.37 18.65 -18.23
N LYS A 170 5.92 18.98 -19.44
CA LYS A 170 5.13 20.16 -19.74
C LYS A 170 3.68 19.73 -19.90
N LEU A 171 2.86 20.00 -18.89
CA LEU A 171 1.45 19.58 -18.84
C LEU A 171 0.59 20.11 -20.00
N ASN A 172 1.05 21.15 -20.69
CA ASN A 172 0.36 21.77 -21.83
C ASN A 172 0.77 21.19 -23.19
N GLU A 173 1.76 20.29 -23.24
CA GLU A 173 2.22 19.66 -24.48
C GLU A 173 1.65 18.24 -24.65
N SER A 174 1.54 17.79 -25.90
CA SER A 174 1.12 16.41 -26.18
C SER A 174 2.04 15.40 -25.51
N MET A 175 1.45 14.36 -24.90
CA MET A 175 2.24 13.32 -24.26
C MET A 175 3.12 12.54 -25.24
N ASP A 176 2.72 12.42 -26.49
CA ASP A 176 3.50 11.72 -27.52
C ASP A 176 4.83 12.43 -27.80
N ASN A 177 4.81 13.77 -27.82
CA ASN A 177 6.01 14.58 -28.03
C ASN A 177 6.97 14.45 -26.85
N GLN A 178 6.43 14.48 -25.63
CA GLN A 178 7.22 14.33 -24.41
C GLN A 178 7.81 12.92 -24.29
N MET A 179 7.03 11.87 -24.60
CA MET A 179 7.57 10.50 -24.64
C MET A 179 8.71 10.38 -25.66
N LYS A 180 8.57 10.97 -26.85
CA LYS A 180 9.63 11.00 -27.86
C LYS A 180 10.89 11.72 -27.38
N GLU A 181 10.73 12.86 -26.68
CA GLU A 181 11.84 13.63 -26.10
C GLU A 181 12.65 12.80 -25.08
N PHE A 182 11.98 12.02 -24.24
CA PHE A 182 12.63 11.18 -23.21
C PHE A 182 13.00 9.77 -23.68
N GLY A 183 12.82 9.46 -24.96
CA GLY A 183 13.13 8.15 -25.55
C GLY A 183 12.18 7.03 -25.13
N ILE A 184 10.98 7.38 -24.64
CA ILE A 184 9.96 6.44 -24.17
C ILE A 184 9.15 5.91 -25.36
N ASN A 185 9.11 4.58 -25.52
CA ASN A 185 8.39 3.94 -26.61
C ASN A 185 6.88 3.88 -26.32
N TYR A 186 6.11 4.74 -26.99
CA TYR A 186 4.65 4.78 -26.86
C TYR A 186 3.96 3.42 -27.12
N LYS A 187 4.46 2.63 -28.08
CA LYS A 187 3.87 1.32 -28.38
C LYS A 187 4.02 0.35 -27.21
N GLU A 188 5.15 0.39 -26.51
CA GLU A 188 5.37 -0.41 -25.30
C GLU A 188 4.49 0.07 -24.15
N VAL A 189 4.35 1.39 -23.97
CA VAL A 189 3.46 1.97 -22.97
C VAL A 189 2.03 1.47 -23.14
N GLN A 190 1.53 1.40 -24.37
CA GLN A 190 0.20 0.86 -24.67
C GLN A 190 0.12 -0.65 -24.51
N LEU A 191 1.14 -1.39 -24.98
CA LEU A 191 1.19 -2.85 -24.90
C LEU A 191 1.11 -3.36 -23.46
N TYR A 192 1.86 -2.71 -22.55
CA TYR A 192 1.98 -3.13 -21.15
C TYR A 192 1.07 -2.35 -20.20
N ARG A 193 0.19 -1.48 -20.71
CA ARG A 193 -0.73 -0.68 -19.90
C ARG A 193 -1.58 -1.52 -18.94
N PRO A 194 -2.24 -2.62 -19.36
CA PRO A 194 -3.09 -3.42 -18.46
C PRO A 194 -2.34 -3.95 -17.24
N GLN A 195 -1.07 -4.31 -17.42
CA GLN A 195 -0.20 -4.81 -16.37
C GLN A 195 0.31 -3.68 -15.47
N ALA A 196 0.70 -2.54 -16.07
CA ALA A 196 1.37 -1.45 -15.37
C ALA A 196 0.45 -0.58 -14.49
N ILE A 197 -0.83 -0.39 -14.87
CA ILE A 197 -1.78 0.45 -14.11
C ILE A 197 -2.18 -0.14 -12.76
N ASN A 198 -1.92 -1.43 -12.54
CA ASN A 198 -2.36 -2.16 -11.35
C ASN A 198 -1.21 -2.55 -10.42
N LEU A 199 -0.01 -2.01 -10.64
CA LEU A 199 1.15 -2.34 -9.82
C LEU A 199 1.20 -1.46 -8.57
N ASN A 200 1.29 -2.10 -7.41
CA ASN A 200 1.68 -1.43 -6.18
C ASN A 200 3.20 -1.54 -5.97
N MET A 201 3.73 -0.87 -4.94
CA MET A 201 5.17 -0.90 -4.64
C MET A 201 5.69 -2.31 -4.36
N LEU A 202 4.88 -3.17 -3.75
CA LEU A 202 5.26 -4.56 -3.43
C LEU A 202 5.39 -5.42 -4.69
N ASP A 203 4.45 -5.30 -5.63
CA ASP A 203 4.50 -6.00 -6.92
C ASP A 203 5.79 -5.62 -7.67
N ILE A 204 6.09 -4.32 -7.72
CA ILE A 204 7.29 -3.79 -8.39
C ILE A 204 8.55 -4.36 -7.73
N ALA A 205 8.62 -4.35 -6.40
CA ALA A 205 9.75 -4.89 -5.65
C ALA A 205 9.96 -6.40 -5.88
N LYS A 206 8.86 -7.18 -5.89
CA LYS A 206 8.90 -8.62 -6.16
C LYS A 206 9.28 -8.96 -7.60
N GLY A 207 9.22 -7.98 -8.51
CA GLY A 207 9.44 -8.20 -9.93
C GLY A 207 8.39 -9.10 -10.57
N SER A 208 7.24 -9.31 -9.92
CA SER A 208 6.16 -10.12 -10.45
C SER A 208 4.79 -9.64 -9.97
N HIS A 209 3.77 -9.86 -10.78
CA HIS A 209 2.38 -9.50 -10.46
C HIS A 209 1.43 -10.63 -10.86
N LEU A 210 0.54 -11.01 -9.97
CA LEU A 210 -0.56 -11.92 -10.30
C LEU A 210 -1.73 -11.11 -10.89
N ASP A 211 -1.99 -11.30 -12.18
CA ASP A 211 -3.15 -10.75 -12.88
C ASP A 211 -4.25 -11.81 -13.03
N GLY A 212 -5.51 -11.40 -12.91
CA GLY A 212 -6.68 -12.28 -12.90
C GLY A 212 -7.09 -12.82 -11.53
N PHE A 213 -8.10 -13.70 -11.53
CA PHE A 213 -8.74 -14.23 -10.31
C PHE A 213 -8.90 -15.75 -10.34
N GLY A 214 -8.63 -16.42 -9.22
CA GLY A 214 -8.85 -17.87 -9.06
C GLY A 214 -7.98 -18.70 -10.00
N LEU A 215 -8.58 -19.68 -10.68
CA LEU A 215 -7.89 -20.56 -11.63
C LEU A 215 -7.39 -19.83 -12.91
N CYS A 216 -7.77 -18.56 -13.10
CA CYS A 216 -7.39 -17.75 -14.24
C CYS A 216 -6.28 -16.73 -13.90
N GLN A 217 -5.44 -17.04 -12.90
CA GLN A 217 -4.32 -16.17 -12.52
C GLN A 217 -3.11 -16.41 -13.42
N ASN A 218 -2.62 -15.34 -14.05
CA ASN A 218 -1.37 -15.34 -14.79
C ASN A 218 -0.30 -14.60 -13.99
N LEU A 219 0.84 -15.26 -13.77
CA LEU A 219 2.02 -14.60 -13.23
C LEU A 219 2.67 -13.77 -14.34
N ILE A 220 2.62 -12.44 -14.18
CA ILE A 220 3.34 -11.51 -15.03
C ILE A 220 4.72 -11.31 -14.42
N ASP A 221 5.74 -11.63 -15.21
CA ASP A 221 7.12 -11.29 -14.93
C ASP A 221 7.36 -9.80 -15.25
N LEU A 222 7.51 -8.97 -14.21
CA LEU A 222 7.70 -7.54 -14.37
C LEU A 222 9.10 -7.20 -14.85
N SER A 223 10.08 -8.12 -14.83
CA SER A 223 11.38 -7.87 -15.45
C SER A 223 11.26 -7.52 -16.94
N LYS A 224 10.15 -7.95 -17.59
CA LYS A 224 9.82 -7.66 -18.99
C LYS A 224 9.05 -6.35 -19.18
N VAL A 225 8.59 -5.71 -18.11
CA VAL A 225 7.88 -4.43 -18.16
C VAL A 225 8.90 -3.32 -17.91
N PRO A 226 9.18 -2.45 -18.92
CA PRO A 226 10.13 -1.36 -18.76
C PRO A 226 9.71 -0.40 -17.65
N ILE A 227 10.67 0.16 -16.92
CA ILE A 227 10.43 1.14 -15.85
C ILE A 227 9.65 2.35 -16.37
N ASP A 228 9.99 2.85 -17.56
CA ASP A 228 9.30 3.99 -18.18
C ASP A 228 7.80 3.73 -18.38
N VAL A 229 7.43 2.49 -18.74
CA VAL A 229 6.02 2.09 -18.87
C VAL A 229 5.29 2.19 -17.52
N ILE A 230 5.93 1.76 -16.43
CA ILE A 230 5.35 1.83 -15.08
C ILE A 230 5.13 3.29 -14.68
N ILE A 231 6.11 4.15 -14.94
CA ILE A 231 6.03 5.59 -14.61
C ILE A 231 4.92 6.24 -15.44
N MET A 232 4.90 6.04 -16.76
CA MET A 232 3.92 6.68 -17.65
C MET A 232 2.48 6.25 -17.34
N ASN A 233 2.26 4.99 -16.98
CA ASN A 233 0.92 4.51 -16.63
C ASN A 233 0.48 4.92 -15.21
N ASN A 234 1.39 5.44 -14.38
CA ASN A 234 1.10 5.96 -13.05
C ASN A 234 1.54 7.43 -12.90
N LEU A 235 1.57 8.17 -14.01
CA LEU A 235 2.26 9.47 -14.09
C LEU A 235 1.71 10.50 -13.09
N GLU A 236 0.39 10.52 -12.89
CA GLU A 236 -0.28 11.42 -11.94
C GLU A 236 0.30 11.29 -10.52
N VAL A 237 0.63 10.05 -10.10
CA VAL A 237 1.23 9.78 -8.79
C VAL A 237 2.62 10.39 -8.68
N PHE A 238 3.46 10.23 -9.71
CA PHE A 238 4.80 10.78 -9.71
C PHE A 238 4.80 12.30 -9.80
N ILE A 239 3.86 12.90 -10.55
CA ILE A 239 3.69 14.37 -10.60
C ILE A 239 3.33 14.91 -9.21
N LEU A 240 2.42 14.24 -8.48
CA LEU A 240 2.01 14.65 -7.14
C LEU A 240 3.14 14.59 -6.10
N GLU A 241 4.14 13.75 -6.32
CA GLU A 241 5.31 13.57 -5.45
C GLU A 241 6.61 14.11 -6.06
N LYS A 242 6.55 14.87 -7.16
CA LYS A 242 7.74 15.29 -7.94
C LYS A 242 8.82 15.97 -7.09
N ASP A 243 8.39 16.83 -6.16
CA ASP A 243 9.30 17.61 -5.31
C ASP A 243 9.92 16.75 -4.19
N ARG A 244 9.36 15.57 -3.94
CA ARG A 244 9.82 14.61 -2.92
C ARG A 244 10.57 13.41 -3.48
N LEU A 245 10.69 13.28 -4.80
CA LEU A 245 11.37 12.11 -5.42
C LEU A 245 12.79 11.92 -4.91
N SER A 246 13.53 13.00 -4.63
CA SER A 246 14.88 12.92 -4.03
C SER A 246 14.87 12.32 -2.62
N ASP A 247 13.90 12.69 -1.79
CA ASP A 247 13.79 12.16 -0.43
C ASP A 247 13.29 10.71 -0.45
N ILE A 248 12.39 10.40 -1.37
CA ILE A 248 11.90 9.04 -1.59
C ILE A 248 13.04 8.10 -1.99
N ILE A 249 13.94 8.53 -2.88
CA ILE A 249 15.13 7.75 -3.24
C ILE A 249 15.98 7.44 -2.00
N LYS A 250 16.24 8.43 -1.14
CA LYS A 250 16.99 8.22 0.11
C LYS A 250 16.32 7.24 1.05
N ILE A 251 14.99 7.28 1.16
CA ILE A 251 14.22 6.31 1.95
C ILE A 251 14.44 4.89 1.39
N ILE A 252 14.31 4.72 0.07
CA ILE A 252 14.49 3.42 -0.57
C ILE A 252 15.93 2.91 -0.41
N GLU A 253 16.95 3.77 -0.44
CA GLU A 253 18.35 3.38 -0.21
C GLU A 253 18.56 2.70 1.16
N LEU A 254 17.75 3.09 2.14
CA LEU A 254 17.75 2.57 3.53
C LEU A 254 16.82 1.36 3.73
N PHE A 255 16.15 0.87 2.68
CA PHE A 255 15.38 -0.36 2.80
C PHE A 255 16.27 -1.55 3.06
#